data_AF-A0A7L4PTA6-F1
#
_entry.id   AF-A0A7L4PTA6-F1
#
_cell.length_a   1.000
_cell.length_b   1.000
_cell.length_c   1.000
_cell.angle_alpha   90.00
_cell.angle_beta   90.00
_cell.angle_gamma   90.00
#
_symmetry.space_group_name_H-M   'P 1'
#
loop_
_entity.id
_entity.type
_entity.pdbx_description
1 polymer ?
#
loop_
_entity_poly.entity_id
_entity_poly.type
_entity_poly.pdbx_seq_one_letter_code
_entity_poly.pdbx_strand_id
1 'polypeptide(L)'
;MAGCTGQQTAKPPADAATFPVSSTAFDDGGMIPREYTCDGSDRSPPLAWDSVPGEAVSYALIVEDPDAPFVTFSHWIVYGIPHRTLALEEGIPAQAELPGGIRQGTNGFGRIGYGGPCPPAGAPHRYVFRVYALDIMPDIDGTADRERLLAAMEGHILAAGELTGLYGRNA
;
A
#
# COMPACT_ATOMS: atom_id res chain seq x y z
N MET A 1 -6.51 33.41 6.49
CA MET A 1 -5.32 32.90 5.77
C MET A 1 -5.61 31.44 5.44
N ALA A 2 -6.24 31.17 4.30
CA ALA A 2 -6.55 29.82 3.86
C ALA A 2 -5.24 29.19 3.36
N GLY A 3 -4.69 28.25 4.12
CA GLY A 3 -3.54 27.47 3.69
C GLY A 3 -3.97 26.51 2.60
N CYS A 4 -3.29 26.56 1.45
CA CYS A 4 -3.41 25.54 0.42
C CYS A 4 -2.97 24.21 1.03
N THR A 5 -3.90 23.27 1.21
CA THR A 5 -3.60 21.90 1.60
C THR A 5 -2.91 21.23 0.41
N GLY A 6 -1.57 21.30 0.39
CA GLY A 6 -0.76 20.55 -0.57
C GLY A 6 -1.08 19.07 -0.40
N GLN A 7 -1.43 18.40 -1.48
CA GLN A 7 -1.59 16.95 -1.52
C GLN A 7 -0.25 16.32 -1.09
N GLN A 8 -0.16 15.86 0.16
CA GLN A 8 0.98 15.06 0.61
C GLN A 8 0.93 13.75 -0.17
N THR A 9 1.87 13.62 -1.10
CA THR A 9 2.10 12.37 -1.81
C THR A 9 2.71 11.37 -0.84
N ALA A 10 2.36 10.11 -1.01
CA ALA A 10 2.94 8.96 -0.34
C ALA A 10 4.42 8.74 -0.73
N LYS A 11 5.05 9.74 -1.36
CA LYS A 11 6.41 9.62 -1.85
C LYS A 11 7.35 9.75 -0.65
N PRO A 12 8.23 8.76 -0.42
CA PRO A 12 9.29 8.84 0.57
C PRO A 12 10.11 10.11 0.36
N PRO A 13 10.75 10.65 1.40
CA PRO A 13 11.76 11.70 1.24
C PRO A 13 12.72 11.34 0.11
N ALA A 14 13.16 12.32 -0.67
CA ALA A 14 14.03 12.08 -1.83
C ALA A 14 15.33 11.34 -1.48
N ASP A 15 15.74 11.42 -0.21
CA ASP A 15 16.96 10.81 0.33
C ASP A 15 16.70 9.51 1.12
N ALA A 16 15.45 9.03 1.19
CA ALA A 16 15.14 7.78 1.87
C ALA A 16 15.79 6.59 1.15
N ALA A 17 16.37 5.68 1.93
CA ALA A 17 16.96 4.46 1.36
C ALA A 17 15.87 3.62 0.68
N THR A 18 16.26 2.81 -0.30
CA THR A 18 15.34 1.91 -1.02
C THR A 18 15.62 0.46 -0.70
N PHE A 19 14.58 -0.38 -0.77
CA PHE A 19 14.68 -1.82 -0.66
C PHE A 19 13.76 -2.53 -1.65
N PRO A 20 14.10 -3.75 -2.11
CA PRO A 20 13.25 -4.50 -3.02
C PRO A 20 11.90 -4.87 -2.42
N VAL A 21 10.85 -4.71 -3.22
CA VAL A 21 9.50 -5.27 -2.97
C VAL A 21 9.16 -6.14 -4.18
N SER A 22 8.60 -7.31 -3.93
CA SER A 22 8.29 -8.30 -4.96
C SER A 22 6.99 -9.03 -4.68
N SER A 23 6.46 -9.67 -5.71
CA SER A 23 5.34 -10.60 -5.63
C SER A 23 5.67 -11.83 -6.44
N THR A 24 5.23 -13.01 -5.98
CA THR A 24 5.27 -14.23 -6.80
C THR A 24 4.15 -14.28 -7.84
N ALA A 25 3.19 -13.36 -7.77
CA ALA A 25 2.05 -13.29 -8.69
C ALA A 25 2.34 -12.53 -10.00
N PHE A 26 3.20 -11.51 -9.95
CA PHE A 26 3.56 -10.69 -11.10
C PHE A 26 4.90 -9.97 -10.88
N ASP A 27 5.59 -9.69 -11.98
CA ASP A 27 6.81 -8.89 -11.99
C ASP A 27 6.53 -7.39 -11.91
N ASP A 28 7.52 -6.59 -11.54
CA ASP A 28 7.42 -5.13 -11.59
C ASP A 28 7.18 -4.63 -13.02
N GLY A 29 6.19 -3.75 -13.18
CA GLY A 29 5.63 -3.33 -14.46
C GLY A 29 4.79 -4.39 -15.19
N GLY A 30 4.63 -5.57 -14.60
CA GLY A 30 3.86 -6.69 -15.16
C GLY A 30 2.35 -6.53 -14.98
N MET A 31 1.59 -7.37 -15.70
CA MET A 31 0.13 -7.40 -15.57
C MET A 31 -0.28 -8.11 -14.30
N ILE A 32 -1.14 -7.49 -13.50
CA ILE A 32 -1.75 -8.11 -12.31
C ILE A 32 -2.72 -9.20 -12.78
N PRO A 33 -2.56 -10.46 -12.32
CA PRO A 33 -3.47 -11.53 -12.66
C PRO A 33 -4.91 -11.24 -12.24
N ARG A 34 -5.87 -11.66 -13.08
CA ARG A 34 -7.30 -11.41 -12.89
C ARG A 34 -7.83 -11.79 -11.51
N GLU A 35 -7.27 -12.82 -10.87
CA GLU A 35 -7.72 -13.27 -9.55
C GLU A 35 -7.54 -12.22 -8.43
N TYR A 36 -6.59 -11.29 -8.60
CA TYR A 36 -6.33 -10.19 -7.66
C TYR A 36 -7.10 -8.91 -8.01
N THR A 37 -8.04 -8.97 -8.96
CA THR A 37 -8.81 -7.79 -9.40
C THR A 37 -10.29 -7.98 -9.12
N CYS A 38 -11.06 -6.90 -9.27
CA CYS A 38 -12.52 -6.95 -9.09
C CYS A 38 -13.23 -7.81 -10.16
N ASP A 39 -12.53 -8.18 -11.24
CA ASP A 39 -13.05 -9.11 -12.25
C ASP A 39 -12.83 -10.58 -11.85
N GLY A 40 -12.04 -10.87 -10.82
CA GLY A 40 -11.76 -12.21 -10.31
C GLY A 40 -12.20 -12.39 -8.85
N SER A 41 -11.29 -12.91 -8.03
CA SER A 41 -11.57 -13.25 -6.62
C SER A 41 -11.37 -12.07 -5.67
N ASP A 42 -10.86 -10.93 -6.15
CA ASP A 42 -10.58 -9.72 -5.38
C ASP A 42 -9.71 -9.97 -4.13
N ARG A 43 -8.77 -10.91 -4.22
CA ARG A 43 -7.83 -11.24 -3.13
C ARG A 43 -6.57 -10.39 -3.22
N SER A 44 -5.93 -10.07 -2.10
CA SER A 44 -4.63 -9.39 -2.12
C SER A 44 -3.55 -10.31 -2.72
N PRO A 45 -2.63 -9.81 -3.57
CA PRO A 45 -1.51 -10.61 -4.03
C PRO A 45 -0.52 -10.88 -2.88
N PRO A 46 0.26 -11.97 -2.93
CA PRO A 46 1.36 -12.17 -1.99
C PRO A 46 2.42 -11.09 -2.22
N LEU A 47 2.93 -10.50 -1.14
CA LEU A 47 3.97 -9.47 -1.20
C LEU A 47 5.12 -9.87 -0.28
N ALA A 48 6.35 -9.65 -0.74
CA ALA A 48 7.55 -9.86 0.06
C ALA A 48 8.51 -8.70 -0.15
N TRP A 49 9.30 -8.38 0.86
CA TRP A 49 10.31 -7.33 0.79
C TRP A 49 11.53 -7.67 1.62
N ASP A 50 12.66 -7.07 1.27
CA ASP A 50 13.89 -7.28 2.03
C ASP A 50 13.88 -6.51 3.35
N SER A 51 14.57 -7.06 4.34
CA SER A 51 14.87 -6.31 5.56
C SER A 51 15.76 -5.11 5.25
N VAL A 52 15.45 -3.96 5.84
CA VAL A 52 16.29 -2.77 5.72
C VAL A 52 17.34 -2.80 6.83
N PRO A 53 18.63 -2.56 6.53
CA PRO A 53 19.64 -2.39 7.58
C PRO A 53 19.32 -1.14 8.42
N GLY A 54 19.13 -1.28 9.73
CA GLY A 54 18.91 -0.14 10.62
C GLY A 54 17.92 -0.42 11.76
N GLU A 55 17.34 0.66 12.28
CA GLU A 55 16.48 0.73 13.46
C GLU A 55 14.98 0.55 13.16
N ALA A 56 14.62 0.01 11.98
CA ALA A 56 13.21 -0.17 11.63
C ALA A 56 12.51 -1.08 12.64
N VAL A 57 11.45 -0.58 13.27
CA VAL A 57 10.65 -1.31 14.26
C VAL A 57 9.31 -1.79 13.69
N SER A 58 8.85 -1.16 12.60
CA SER A 58 7.67 -1.60 11.87
C SER A 58 7.71 -1.29 10.38
N TYR A 59 6.77 -1.89 9.64
CA TYR A 59 6.45 -1.56 8.26
C TYR A 59 5.01 -1.08 8.10
N ALA A 60 4.78 -0.31 7.04
CA ALA A 60 3.45 0.03 6.54
C ALA A 60 3.38 -0.21 5.03
N LEU A 61 2.19 -0.50 4.52
CA LEU A 61 1.89 -0.71 3.10
C LEU A 61 0.73 0.21 2.70
N ILE A 62 0.90 0.94 1.60
CA ILE A 62 -0.19 1.63 0.91
C ILE A 62 -0.16 1.19 -0.55
N VAL A 63 -1.31 0.75 -1.06
CA VAL A 63 -1.51 0.43 -2.49
C VAL A 63 -2.34 1.53 -3.12
N GLU A 64 -1.82 2.16 -4.17
CA GLU A 64 -2.42 3.34 -4.81
C GLU A 64 -2.57 3.18 -6.32
N ASP A 65 -3.67 3.69 -6.86
CA ASP A 65 -3.88 3.94 -8.29
C ASP A 65 -3.72 5.45 -8.56
N PRO A 66 -2.56 5.90 -9.08
CA PRO A 66 -2.35 7.30 -9.43
C PRO A 66 -3.04 7.71 -10.75
N ASP A 67 -3.54 6.76 -11.53
CA ASP A 67 -4.16 6.99 -12.84
C ASP A 67 -5.68 7.11 -12.74
N ALA A 68 -6.25 6.98 -11.53
CA ALA A 68 -7.66 7.21 -11.27
C ALA A 68 -8.09 8.65 -11.64
N PRO A 69 -9.29 8.87 -12.22
CA PRO A 69 -9.61 10.11 -12.94
C PRO A 69 -9.61 11.44 -12.14
N PHE A 70 -9.73 11.39 -10.81
CA PHE A 70 -9.92 12.58 -9.99
C PHE A 70 -8.88 12.74 -8.88
N VAL A 71 -8.55 11.65 -8.20
CA VAL A 71 -7.61 11.62 -7.06
C VAL A 71 -6.88 10.29 -7.09
N THR A 72 -5.66 10.26 -6.56
CA THR A 72 -4.97 9.00 -6.27
C THR A 72 -5.86 8.14 -5.37
N PHE A 73 -6.18 6.94 -5.84
CA PHE A 73 -7.14 6.07 -5.17
C PHE A 73 -6.41 5.00 -4.36
N SER A 74 -6.65 4.93 -3.05
CA SER A 74 -6.05 3.90 -2.20
C SER A 74 -6.83 2.59 -2.27
N HIS A 75 -6.18 1.53 -2.74
CA HIS A 75 -6.73 0.18 -2.85
C HIS A 75 -6.54 -0.65 -1.57
N TRP A 76 -5.48 -0.37 -0.80
CA TRP A 76 -5.19 -1.09 0.43
C TRP A 76 -4.28 -0.27 1.35
N ILE A 77 -4.51 -0.38 2.66
CA ILE A 77 -3.75 0.30 3.71
C ILE A 77 -3.51 -0.71 4.82
N VAL A 78 -2.23 -0.94 5.16
CA VAL A 78 -1.81 -1.82 6.24
C VAL A 78 -0.70 -1.12 7.03
N TYR A 79 -0.73 -1.20 8.35
CA TYR A 79 0.26 -0.56 9.21
C TYR A 79 0.47 -1.35 10.50
N GLY A 80 1.54 -1.00 11.21
CA GLY A 80 1.94 -1.72 12.42
C GLY A 80 2.48 -3.12 12.13
N ILE A 81 3.02 -3.36 10.93
CA ILE A 81 3.60 -4.64 10.57
C ILE A 81 4.92 -4.79 11.35
N PRO A 82 5.09 -5.79 12.23
CA PRO A 82 6.32 -5.92 12.99
C PRO A 82 7.53 -6.04 12.06
N HIS A 83 8.68 -5.44 12.42
CA HIS A 83 9.90 -5.46 11.59
C HIS A 83 10.41 -6.88 11.21
N ARG A 84 9.95 -7.91 11.91
CA ARG A 84 10.29 -9.32 11.64
C ARG A 84 9.41 -9.94 10.55
N THR A 85 8.29 -9.30 10.23
CA THR A 85 7.37 -9.70 9.17
C THR A 85 7.82 -9.04 7.87
N LEU A 86 8.35 -9.84 6.96
CA LEU A 86 8.91 -9.41 5.67
C LEU A 86 8.05 -9.84 4.48
N ALA A 87 6.84 -10.34 4.76
CA ALA A 87 5.89 -10.73 3.74
C ALA A 87 4.45 -10.60 4.26
N LEU A 88 3.53 -10.38 3.31
CA LEU A 88 2.10 -10.55 3.49
C LEU A 88 1.64 -11.67 2.56
N GLU A 89 0.96 -12.66 3.15
CA GLU A 89 0.42 -13.78 2.41
C GLU A 89 -0.68 -13.35 1.44
N GLU A 90 -0.97 -14.22 0.48
CA GLU A 90 -2.07 -14.01 -0.45
C GLU A 90 -3.44 -13.99 0.26
N GLY A 91 -4.29 -13.03 -0.10
CA GLY A 91 -5.67 -12.98 0.33
C GLY A 91 -5.85 -12.73 1.83
N ILE A 92 -5.08 -11.78 2.37
CA ILE A 92 -5.26 -11.30 3.74
C ILE A 92 -6.74 -10.90 3.93
N PRO A 93 -7.43 -11.43 4.96
CA PRO A 93 -8.85 -11.16 5.16
C PRO A 93 -9.08 -9.70 5.55
N ALA A 94 -10.22 -9.14 5.15
CA ALA A 94 -10.64 -7.78 5.50
C ALA A 94 -11.06 -7.68 6.99
N GLN A 95 -10.06 -7.62 7.87
CA GLN A 95 -10.20 -7.51 9.32
C GLN A 95 -9.38 -6.32 9.83
N ALA A 96 -9.96 -5.54 10.75
CA ALA A 96 -9.30 -4.33 11.27
C ALA A 96 -7.95 -4.63 11.94
N GLU A 97 -7.85 -5.78 12.59
CA GLU A 97 -6.66 -6.27 13.27
C GLU A 97 -6.38 -7.70 12.85
N LEU A 98 -5.10 -8.00 12.66
CA LEU A 98 -4.58 -9.32 12.32
C LEU A 98 -3.57 -9.74 13.40
N PRO A 99 -3.20 -11.03 13.47
CA PRO A 99 -2.19 -11.51 14.41
C PRO A 99 -0.88 -10.71 14.33
N GLY A 100 -0.23 -10.52 15.48
CA GLY A 100 1.03 -9.77 15.56
C GLY A 100 0.89 -8.26 15.62
N GLY A 101 -0.33 -7.74 15.79
CA GLY A 101 -0.57 -6.29 15.93
C GLY A 101 -0.67 -5.54 14.61
N ILE A 102 -0.72 -6.27 13.48
CA ILE A 102 -0.94 -5.69 12.16
C ILE A 102 -2.36 -5.13 12.09
N ARG A 103 -2.50 -3.89 11.62
CA ARG A 103 -3.79 -3.21 11.46
C ARG A 103 -4.05 -2.87 10.00
N GLN A 104 -5.32 -2.90 9.60
CA GLN A 104 -5.74 -2.51 8.26
C GLN A 104 -6.59 -1.24 8.30
N GLY A 105 -6.28 -0.31 7.40
CA GLY A 105 -6.94 0.98 7.28
C GLY A 105 -8.19 0.96 6.38
N THR A 106 -8.92 2.08 6.37
CA THR A 106 -10.05 2.33 5.48
C THR A 106 -9.52 2.78 4.13
N ASN A 107 -9.77 1.99 3.09
CA ASN A 107 -9.34 2.30 1.73
C ASN A 107 -10.31 3.26 1.01
N GLY A 108 -10.01 3.62 -0.25
CA GLY A 108 -10.81 4.54 -1.06
C GLY A 108 -12.24 4.06 -1.35
N PHE A 109 -12.55 2.77 -1.14
CA PHE A 109 -13.91 2.23 -1.22
C PHE A 109 -14.71 2.43 0.08
N GLY A 110 -14.12 3.03 1.12
CA GLY A 110 -14.76 3.22 2.42
C GLY A 110 -14.84 1.94 3.27
N ARG A 111 -14.01 0.93 2.97
CA ARG A 111 -13.96 -0.35 3.71
C ARG A 111 -12.54 -0.70 4.14
N ILE A 112 -12.42 -1.61 5.10
CA ILE A 112 -11.13 -2.15 5.54
C ILE A 112 -10.67 -3.25 4.57
N GLY A 113 -9.36 -3.36 4.39
CA GLY A 113 -8.72 -4.43 3.63
C GLY A 113 -8.49 -4.09 2.16
N TYR A 114 -8.10 -5.10 1.40
CA TYR A 114 -7.80 -4.97 -0.02
C TYR A 114 -9.09 -4.76 -0.84
N GLY A 115 -9.05 -3.85 -1.80
CA GLY A 115 -9.96 -3.86 -2.94
C GLY A 115 -9.10 -3.78 -4.20
N GLY A 116 -9.28 -4.72 -5.11
CA GLY A 116 -8.40 -4.89 -6.26
C GLY A 116 -8.64 -3.88 -7.38
N PRO A 117 -7.76 -3.89 -8.40
CA PRO A 117 -7.92 -3.12 -9.63
C PRO A 117 -9.32 -3.24 -10.22
N CYS A 118 -9.91 -2.10 -10.55
CA CYS A 118 -11.23 -2.04 -11.18
C CYS A 118 -11.37 -0.85 -12.14
N PRO A 119 -10.41 -0.65 -13.06
CA PRO A 119 -10.40 0.53 -13.91
C PRO A 119 -11.57 0.50 -14.90
N PRO A 120 -11.99 1.66 -15.43
CA PRO A 120 -12.87 1.70 -16.61
C PRO A 120 -12.18 1.03 -17.81
N ALA A 121 -12.96 0.70 -18.85
CA ALA A 121 -12.39 0.19 -20.09
C ALA A 121 -11.48 1.24 -20.74
N GLY A 122 -10.30 0.82 -21.21
CA GLY A 122 -9.31 1.73 -21.78
C GLY A 122 -7.86 1.33 -21.51
N ALA A 123 -6.99 2.34 -21.43
CA ALA A 123 -5.57 2.13 -21.12
C ALA A 123 -5.40 1.51 -19.72
N PRO A 124 -4.44 0.60 -19.52
CA PRO A 124 -4.15 0.07 -18.19
C PRO A 124 -3.78 1.17 -17.19
N HIS A 125 -4.32 1.04 -15.98
CA HIS A 125 -3.90 1.83 -14.82
C HIS A 125 -2.71 1.16 -14.15
N ARG A 126 -1.90 1.97 -13.46
CA ARG A 126 -0.85 1.51 -12.56
C ARG A 126 -1.41 1.32 -11.15
N TYR A 127 -0.91 0.30 -10.48
CA TYR A 127 -1.20 0.03 -9.07
C TYR A 127 0.14 -0.08 -8.35
N VAL A 128 0.46 0.93 -7.55
CA VAL A 128 1.75 1.07 -6.87
C VAL A 128 1.61 0.50 -5.47
N PHE A 129 2.28 -0.62 -5.21
CA PHE A 129 2.39 -1.25 -3.90
C PHE A 129 3.63 -0.70 -3.21
N ARG A 130 3.43 0.19 -2.23
CA ARG A 130 4.53 0.89 -1.56
C ARG A 130 4.65 0.46 -0.11
N VAL A 131 5.82 -0.08 0.24
CA VAL A 131 6.16 -0.48 1.60
C VAL A 131 7.09 0.57 2.22
N TYR A 132 6.83 0.96 3.45
CA TYR A 132 7.65 1.90 4.21
C TYR A 132 8.24 1.20 5.42
N ALA A 133 9.53 1.40 5.66
CA ALA A 133 10.19 1.01 6.91
C ALA A 133 10.18 2.20 7.87
N LEU A 134 9.72 1.97 9.10
CA LEU A 134 9.47 3.01 10.11
C LEU A 134 10.28 2.77 11.39
N ASP A 135 10.78 3.85 11.99
CA ASP A 135 11.44 3.83 13.31
C ASP A 135 10.44 3.85 14.49
N ILE A 136 9.14 3.97 14.19
CA ILE A 136 8.04 3.89 15.17
C ILE A 136 7.08 2.75 14.84
N MET A 137 6.24 2.43 15.82
CA MET A 137 4.96 1.73 15.59
C MET A 137 3.87 2.80 15.47
N PRO A 138 3.21 2.99 14.31
CA PRO A 138 2.18 4.03 14.17
C PRO A 138 1.04 3.84 15.17
N ASP A 139 0.89 4.80 16.08
CA ASP A 139 -0.19 4.83 17.06
C ASP A 139 -1.31 5.75 16.55
N ILE A 140 -2.40 5.14 16.07
CA ILE A 140 -3.51 5.85 15.42
C ILE A 140 -4.82 5.36 16.03
N ASP A 141 -5.58 6.31 16.60
CA ASP A 141 -6.91 6.04 17.15
C ASP A 141 -7.90 5.57 16.07
N GLY A 142 -8.55 4.43 16.32
CA GLY A 142 -9.48 3.83 15.37
C GLY A 142 -8.81 3.45 14.06
N THR A 143 -9.59 3.31 12.99
CA THR A 143 -9.06 2.90 11.68
C THR A 143 -8.43 4.10 10.96
N ALA A 144 -7.17 3.95 10.53
CA ALA A 144 -6.49 4.96 9.72
C ALA A 144 -7.01 4.94 8.27
N ASP A 145 -7.19 6.10 7.67
CA ASP A 145 -7.20 6.24 6.22
C ASP A 145 -5.79 6.61 5.72
N ARG A 146 -5.67 6.86 4.41
CA ARG A 146 -4.40 7.22 3.77
C ARG A 146 -3.76 8.45 4.40
N GLU A 147 -4.54 9.50 4.59
CA GLU A 147 -4.03 10.80 5.03
C GLU A 147 -3.56 10.73 6.49
N ARG A 148 -4.34 10.06 7.35
CA ARG A 148 -3.98 9.84 8.75
C ARG A 148 -2.73 8.98 8.90
N LEU A 149 -2.58 7.93 8.07
CA LEU A 149 -1.37 7.11 8.10
C LEU A 149 -0.15 7.90 7.60
N LEU A 150 -0.27 8.67 6.52
CA LEU A 150 0.83 9.51 6.03
C LEU A 150 1.28 10.53 7.07
N ALA A 151 0.33 11.21 7.73
CA ALA A 151 0.63 12.15 8.80
C ALA A 151 1.34 11.47 9.99
N ALA A 152 0.93 10.25 10.35
CA ALA A 152 1.57 9.49 11.43
C ALA A 152 2.98 9.00 11.06
N MET A 153 3.30 8.82 9.78
CA MET A 153 4.62 8.40 9.31
C MET A 153 5.56 9.58 9.01
N GLU A 154 5.06 10.82 9.02
CA GLU A 154 5.86 12.00 8.69
C GLU A 154 7.05 12.14 9.65
N GLY A 155 8.26 12.24 9.10
CA GLY A 155 9.50 12.29 9.89
C GLY A 155 10.03 10.92 10.38
N HIS A 156 9.30 9.83 10.13
CA HIS A 156 9.59 8.49 10.65
C HIS A 156 9.91 7.44 9.57
N ILE A 157 9.87 7.83 8.29
CA ILE A 157 10.19 6.93 7.17
C ILE A 157 11.71 6.84 7.01
N LEU A 158 12.27 5.67 7.33
CA LEU A 158 13.70 5.37 7.17
C LEU A 158 14.03 4.97 5.73
N ALA A 159 13.14 4.18 5.12
CA ALA A 159 13.33 3.63 3.79
C ALA A 159 11.98 3.28 3.17
N ALA A 160 11.95 3.09 1.86
CA ALA A 160 10.77 2.60 1.17
C ALA A 160 11.10 1.77 -0.06
N GLY A 161 10.21 0.83 -0.37
CA GLY A 161 10.26 0.01 -1.57
C GLY A 161 8.95 0.07 -2.34
N GLU A 162 9.01 -0.22 -3.63
CA GLU A 162 7.85 -0.18 -4.53
C GLU A 162 7.83 -1.41 -5.43
N LEU A 163 6.61 -1.86 -5.72
CA LEU A 163 6.29 -2.78 -6.80
C LEU A 163 5.11 -2.17 -7.56
N THR A 164 5.20 -2.04 -8.89
CA THR A 164 4.10 -1.52 -9.70
C THR A 164 3.50 -2.63 -10.55
N GLY A 165 2.20 -2.88 -10.40
CA GLY A 165 1.44 -3.75 -11.29
C GLY A 165 0.56 -2.95 -12.25
N LEU A 166 0.26 -3.52 -13.41
CA LEU A 166 -0.63 -2.94 -14.41
C LEU A 166 -1.92 -3.74 -14.49
N TYR A 167 -3.06 -3.07 -14.60
CA TYR A 167 -4.30 -3.72 -14.97
C TYR A 167 -5.16 -2.81 -15.84
N GLY A 168 -5.76 -3.38 -16.88
CA GLY A 168 -6.64 -2.68 -17.79
C GLY A 168 -7.74 -3.62 -18.27
N ARG A 169 -8.91 -3.04 -18.56
CA ARG A 169 -10.00 -3.76 -19.19
C ARG A 169 -10.01 -3.41 -20.68
N ASN A 170 -10.09 -4.44 -21.51
CA ASN A 170 -10.26 -4.26 -22.95
C ASN A 170 -11.53 -3.44 -23.22
N ALA A 171 -11.45 -2.58 -24.24
CA ALA A 171 -12.57 -1.78 -24.75
C ALA A 171 -13.57 -2.63 -25.54
#